data_AF-A0A953GAS0-F1
#
_entry.id   AF-A0A953GAS0-F1
#
_cell.length_a   1.000
_cell.length_b   1.000
_cell.length_c   1.000
_cell.angle_alpha   90.00
_cell.angle_beta   90.00
_cell.angle_gamma   90.00
#
_symmetry.space_group_name_H-M   'P 1'
#
loop_
_entity.id
_entity.type
_entity.pdbx_description
1 polymer ?
#
loop_
_entity_poly.entity_id
_entity_poly.type
_entity_poly.pdbx_seq_one_letter_code
_entity_poly.pdbx_strand_id
1 'polypeptide(L)'
;MTKNTFLILTLTLMYLGSPAQDATTLLRNSAVRIENPEHLSDSVYNLLSCFQIVMVGEMHGTSKPAQLVTGLAQLLTSKGDSVSVGLEILPELMRCYDSLHTDSSIFKSEFFANPPFKDGRGSFAWANLIATLNDNPKIQIFFYDITKGEEEKYSRDSIMFTKIKRQYLLHPSWKMITLSGNAHNSNQPDKMITYLRQDKELNLDAKKICSLNNDYLKGTCHANFGKGLELRYFESHESVWDTTFPFPDYLYLYSPKSNARYSGVYYTRFMTPAKMVFNYQEKIDTAAIRRQLKTIYDRDQKIRSQGDSIQFADYIDSTNQIIVESLIYRYGWLDRSIFGATSNYVCFLVIQHAPLEKQKKYLPLMMQSVTAGESRACDLALLQDRILMRENKMQIYGSQLVPDKKTGSWVFYPIEDEINVNVRRANVGLQPIEEYAKHFGIDYKLPDPNKY
;
A
#
# COMPACT_ATOMS: atom_id res chain seq x y z
N MET A 1 4.28 55.91 -31.27
CA MET A 1 4.05 55.16 -30.03
C MET A 1 2.60 54.71 -30.01
N THR A 2 2.32 53.48 -30.42
CA THR A 2 0.97 52.92 -30.50
C THR A 2 0.99 51.61 -29.73
N LYS A 3 0.32 51.59 -28.57
CA LYS A 3 0.11 50.39 -27.77
C LYS A 3 -1.08 49.64 -28.36
N ASN A 4 -0.85 48.44 -28.88
CA ASN A 4 -1.91 47.49 -29.21
C ASN A 4 -2.22 46.67 -27.97
N THR A 5 -3.44 46.84 -27.45
CA THR A 5 -4.00 46.02 -26.37
C THR A 5 -4.79 44.87 -26.99
N PHE A 6 -4.42 43.63 -26.64
CA PHE A 6 -5.13 42.41 -27.01
C PHE A 6 -6.52 42.36 -26.37
N LEU A 7 -7.54 42.11 -27.18
CA LEU A 7 -8.91 41.85 -26.76
C LEU A 7 -9.06 40.35 -26.45
N ILE A 8 -9.24 40.00 -25.18
CA ILE A 8 -9.58 38.62 -24.75
C ILE A 8 -11.08 38.44 -24.96
N LEU A 9 -11.42 37.50 -25.86
CA LEU A 9 -12.81 37.12 -26.14
C LEU A 9 -13.29 36.16 -25.05
N THR A 10 -14.06 36.66 -24.09
CA THR A 10 -14.83 35.85 -23.15
C THR A 10 -16.09 35.36 -23.85
N LEU A 11 -16.20 34.04 -24.05
CA LEU A 11 -17.39 33.42 -24.63
C LEU A 11 -18.47 33.30 -23.54
N THR A 12 -19.31 34.32 -23.43
CA THR A 12 -20.49 34.31 -22.56
C THR A 12 -21.59 33.49 -23.24
N LEU A 13 -21.88 32.28 -22.74
CA LEU A 13 -23.09 31.56 -23.12
C LEU A 13 -24.31 32.28 -22.51
N MET A 14 -25.06 33.01 -23.34
CA MET A 14 -26.45 33.36 -23.02
C MET A 14 -27.30 32.10 -23.21
N TYR A 15 -27.72 31.48 -22.11
CA TYR A 15 -28.79 30.49 -22.10
C TYR A 15 -30.02 31.13 -21.44
N LEU A 16 -31.08 31.30 -22.23
CA LEU A 16 -32.40 31.72 -21.76
C LEU A 16 -33.09 30.52 -21.10
N GLY A 17 -33.37 30.63 -19.79
CA GLY A 17 -34.51 29.98 -19.13
C GLY A 17 -34.39 28.51 -18.68
N SER A 18 -33.62 28.23 -17.61
CA SER A 18 -33.88 27.26 -16.51
C SER A 18 -32.70 27.29 -15.52
N PRO A 19 -32.90 27.12 -14.20
CA PRO A 19 -32.04 27.73 -13.19
C PRO A 19 -30.70 27.00 -13.05
N ALA A 20 -29.62 27.77 -12.90
CA ALA A 20 -28.25 27.33 -12.62
C ALA A 20 -28.07 26.37 -11.40
N GLN A 21 -29.15 26.07 -10.68
CA GLN A 21 -29.22 25.10 -9.59
C GLN A 21 -29.20 23.63 -10.10
N ASP A 22 -29.58 23.39 -11.35
CA ASP A 22 -29.67 22.04 -11.94
C ASP A 22 -28.29 21.53 -12.41
N ALA A 23 -27.48 22.39 -13.05
CA ALA A 23 -26.16 22.01 -13.59
C ALA A 23 -25.15 21.62 -12.50
N THR A 24 -25.08 22.37 -11.38
CA THR A 24 -24.16 22.11 -10.26
C THR A 24 -24.57 20.86 -9.47
N THR A 25 -25.88 20.57 -9.41
CA THR A 25 -26.42 19.36 -8.77
C THR A 25 -26.20 18.12 -9.64
N LEU A 26 -26.37 18.24 -10.96
CA LEU A 26 -25.99 17.20 -11.94
C LEU A 26 -24.50 16.91 -11.91
N LEU A 27 -23.66 17.95 -11.87
CA LEU A 27 -22.22 17.80 -11.67
C LEU A 27 -21.92 17.06 -10.37
N ARG A 28 -22.47 17.48 -9.23
CA ARG A 28 -22.28 16.81 -7.92
C ARG A 28 -22.66 15.34 -7.91
N ASN A 29 -23.71 14.95 -8.63
CA ASN A 29 -24.17 13.57 -8.72
C ASN A 29 -23.36 12.69 -9.70
N SER A 30 -22.45 13.29 -10.47
CA SER A 30 -21.66 12.60 -11.50
C SER A 30 -20.23 12.28 -11.09
N ALA A 31 -19.74 12.83 -9.97
CA ALA A 31 -18.45 12.43 -9.39
C ALA A 31 -18.62 11.29 -8.38
N VAL A 32 -17.68 10.36 -8.39
CA VAL A 32 -17.62 9.24 -7.44
C VAL A 32 -16.54 9.52 -6.41
N ARG A 33 -16.94 9.65 -5.14
CA ARG A 33 -16.04 9.85 -4.01
C ARG A 33 -15.04 8.70 -3.88
N ILE A 34 -13.78 9.03 -3.61
CA ILE A 34 -12.75 8.07 -3.20
C ILE A 34 -12.45 8.29 -1.71
N GLU A 35 -12.84 7.34 -0.87
CA GLU A 35 -12.53 7.39 0.57
C GLU A 35 -11.16 6.79 0.88
N ASN A 36 -10.85 5.65 0.26
CA ASN A 36 -9.56 4.99 0.30
C ASN A 36 -9.19 4.53 -1.12
N PRO A 37 -8.10 5.05 -1.71
CA PRO A 37 -7.70 4.67 -3.07
C PRO A 37 -7.33 3.18 -3.22
N GLU A 38 -6.95 2.48 -2.14
CA GLU A 38 -6.61 1.05 -2.16
C GLU A 38 -7.83 0.14 -1.91
N HIS A 39 -8.95 0.69 -1.42
CA HIS A 39 -10.18 -0.04 -1.14
C HIS A 39 -11.37 0.68 -1.76
N LEU A 40 -11.55 0.46 -3.06
CA LEU A 40 -12.52 1.16 -3.89
C LEU A 40 -13.92 0.55 -3.78
N SER A 41 -14.95 1.40 -3.92
CA SER A 41 -16.35 0.99 -3.83
C SER A 41 -16.91 0.50 -5.18
N ASP A 42 -18.07 -0.17 -5.13
CA ASP A 42 -18.81 -0.60 -6.33
C ASP A 42 -19.21 0.56 -7.23
N SER A 43 -19.37 1.77 -6.70
CA SER A 43 -19.61 2.97 -7.52
C SER A 43 -18.46 3.26 -8.47
N VAL A 44 -17.21 2.98 -8.05
CA VAL A 44 -16.02 3.13 -8.91
C VAL A 44 -16.02 2.05 -10.00
N TYR A 45 -16.40 0.81 -9.64
CA TYR A 45 -16.55 -0.28 -10.63
C TYR A 45 -17.60 0.10 -11.68
N ASN A 46 -18.77 0.57 -11.27
CA ASN A 46 -19.84 0.98 -12.18
C ASN A 46 -19.41 2.12 -13.11
N LEU A 47 -18.58 3.05 -12.62
CA LEU A 47 -18.06 4.16 -13.42
C LEU A 47 -17.07 3.70 -14.50
N LEU A 48 -16.19 2.75 -14.18
CA LEU A 48 -15.01 2.43 -15.03
C LEU A 48 -15.06 1.06 -15.73
N SER A 49 -15.91 0.13 -15.29
CA SER A 49 -15.98 -1.25 -15.82
C SER A 49 -16.35 -1.32 -17.31
N CYS A 50 -16.98 -0.28 -17.86
CA CYS A 50 -17.33 -0.22 -19.27
C CYS A 50 -16.11 -0.04 -20.20
N PHE A 51 -14.98 0.43 -19.68
CA PHE A 51 -13.73 0.62 -20.43
C PHE A 51 -12.90 -0.65 -20.47
N GLN A 52 -12.19 -0.87 -21.57
CA GLN A 52 -11.24 -1.97 -21.71
C GLN A 52 -9.84 -1.56 -21.24
N ILE A 53 -9.47 -0.29 -21.47
CA ILE A 53 -8.19 0.29 -21.07
C ILE A 53 -8.46 1.54 -20.23
N VAL A 54 -7.87 1.60 -19.04
CA VAL A 54 -7.90 2.75 -18.13
C VAL A 54 -6.49 3.26 -17.89
N MET A 55 -6.15 4.41 -18.46
CA MET A 55 -4.84 5.04 -18.35
C MET A 55 -4.86 6.06 -17.20
N VAL A 56 -4.22 5.72 -16.09
CA VAL A 56 -4.12 6.59 -14.91
C VAL A 56 -2.88 7.46 -15.03
N GLY A 57 -3.11 8.76 -15.04
CA GLY A 57 -2.05 9.77 -14.97
C GLY A 57 -1.60 10.01 -13.53
N GLU A 58 -0.34 10.40 -13.35
CA GLU A 58 0.18 10.88 -12.08
C GLU A 58 1.07 12.13 -12.20
N MET A 59 1.25 12.80 -11.06
CA MET A 59 2.43 13.62 -10.77
C MET A 59 3.48 12.73 -10.11
N HIS A 60 4.66 12.58 -10.73
CA HIS A 60 5.71 11.71 -10.19
C HIS A 60 6.04 12.05 -8.74
N GLY A 61 6.36 11.01 -7.96
CA GLY A 61 6.71 11.17 -6.56
C GLY A 61 5.55 11.51 -5.65
N THR A 62 4.31 11.23 -6.06
CA THR A 62 3.11 11.24 -5.20
C THR A 62 2.60 9.82 -4.94
N SER A 63 1.86 9.59 -3.86
CA SER A 63 1.43 8.23 -3.48
C SER A 63 0.08 7.80 -4.07
N LYS A 64 -0.87 8.73 -4.18
CA LYS A 64 -2.29 8.40 -4.41
C LYS A 64 -2.60 7.74 -5.76
N PRO A 65 -2.01 8.16 -6.90
CA PRO A 65 -2.27 7.50 -8.17
C PRO A 65 -1.87 6.02 -8.20
N ALA A 66 -0.72 5.67 -7.61
CA ALA A 66 -0.30 4.27 -7.47
C ALA A 66 -1.27 3.48 -6.58
N GLN A 67 -1.70 4.06 -5.45
CA GLN A 67 -2.71 3.46 -4.57
C GLN A 67 -4.04 3.22 -5.31
N LEU A 68 -4.47 4.17 -6.15
CA LEU A 68 -5.69 4.03 -6.97
C LEU A 68 -5.55 2.85 -7.94
N VAL A 69 -4.40 2.69 -8.59
CA VAL A 69 -4.15 1.56 -9.50
C VAL A 69 -4.20 0.22 -8.76
N THR A 70 -3.60 0.13 -7.56
CA THR A 70 -3.74 -1.05 -6.69
C THR A 70 -5.20 -1.37 -6.41
N GLY A 71 -5.98 -0.38 -5.95
CA GLY A 71 -7.39 -0.56 -5.64
C GLY A 71 -8.25 -0.92 -6.85
N LEU A 72 -7.96 -0.34 -8.03
CA LEU A 72 -8.67 -0.65 -9.27
C LEU A 72 -8.42 -2.09 -9.73
N ALA A 73 -7.17 -2.55 -9.70
CA ALA A 73 -6.82 -3.91 -10.08
C ALA A 73 -7.47 -4.95 -9.14
N GLN A 74 -7.44 -4.70 -7.84
CA GLN A 74 -8.11 -5.54 -6.84
C GLN A 74 -9.64 -5.53 -7.02
N LEU A 75 -10.25 -4.37 -7.25
CA LEU A 75 -11.69 -4.25 -7.47
C LEU A 75 -12.13 -5.02 -8.72
N LEU A 76 -11.47 -4.83 -9.86
CA LEU A 76 -11.79 -5.54 -11.10
C LEU A 76 -11.65 -7.06 -10.93
N THR A 77 -10.54 -7.52 -10.35
CA THR A 77 -10.33 -8.97 -10.13
C THR A 77 -11.33 -9.57 -9.16
N SER A 78 -11.77 -8.83 -8.12
CA SER A 78 -12.85 -9.25 -7.22
C SER A 78 -14.20 -9.44 -7.93
N LYS A 79 -14.42 -8.73 -9.04
CA LYS A 79 -15.62 -8.86 -9.89
C LYS A 79 -15.46 -9.90 -11.00
N GLY A 80 -14.33 -10.60 -11.04
CA GLY A 80 -14.09 -11.74 -11.92
C GLY A 80 -13.18 -11.44 -13.10
N ASP A 81 -12.86 -10.17 -13.38
CA ASP A 81 -12.00 -9.77 -14.49
C ASP A 81 -10.56 -10.28 -14.30
N SER A 82 -9.86 -10.52 -15.40
CA SER A 82 -8.39 -10.60 -15.43
C SER A 82 -7.83 -9.25 -15.86
N VAL A 83 -6.69 -8.86 -15.30
CA VAL A 83 -6.18 -7.48 -15.41
C VAL A 83 -4.70 -7.46 -15.79
N SER A 84 -4.37 -6.74 -16.85
CA SER A 84 -2.98 -6.32 -17.14
C SER A 84 -2.71 -4.98 -16.48
N VAL A 85 -1.66 -4.87 -15.66
CA VAL A 85 -1.23 -3.63 -15.02
C VAL A 85 0.11 -3.20 -15.60
N GLY A 86 0.08 -2.10 -16.35
CA GLY A 86 1.26 -1.51 -16.98
C GLY A 86 1.84 -0.41 -16.13
N LEU A 87 3.17 -0.36 -15.99
CA LEU A 87 3.86 0.75 -15.33
C LEU A 87 4.88 1.39 -16.29
N GLU A 88 4.95 2.72 -16.26
CA GLU A 88 5.99 3.52 -16.95
C GLU A 88 7.35 3.30 -16.27
N ILE A 89 7.91 2.10 -16.44
CA ILE A 89 9.20 1.65 -15.97
C ILE A 89 9.97 1.08 -17.17
N LEU A 90 11.28 1.32 -17.21
CA LEU A 90 12.15 0.73 -18.24
C LEU A 90 12.27 -0.77 -17.94
N PRO A 91 11.86 -1.66 -18.88
CA PRO A 91 11.85 -3.11 -18.62
C PRO A 91 13.20 -3.67 -18.18
N GLU A 92 14.30 -3.12 -18.71
CA GLU A 92 15.66 -3.57 -18.37
C GLU A 92 16.04 -3.37 -16.90
N LEU A 93 15.44 -2.39 -16.23
CA LEU A 93 15.71 -2.09 -14.82
C LEU A 93 14.97 -3.04 -13.86
N MET A 94 14.05 -3.87 -14.39
CA MET A 94 13.23 -4.81 -13.63
C MET A 94 13.62 -6.28 -13.84
N ARG A 95 14.68 -6.58 -14.61
CA ARG A 95 15.09 -7.97 -14.94
C ARG A 95 15.22 -8.91 -13.73
N CYS A 96 15.70 -8.39 -12.60
CA CYS A 96 15.83 -9.17 -11.37
C CYS A 96 14.46 -9.67 -10.88
N TYR A 97 13.46 -8.77 -10.89
CA TYR A 97 12.07 -9.12 -10.58
C TYR A 97 11.48 -10.08 -11.60
N ASP A 98 11.68 -9.84 -12.91
CA ASP A 98 11.18 -10.75 -13.96
C ASP A 98 11.72 -12.18 -13.85
N SER A 99 12.84 -12.38 -13.12
CA SER A 99 13.40 -13.71 -12.88
C SER A 99 12.91 -14.36 -11.58
N LEU A 100 12.65 -13.57 -10.53
CA LEU A 100 12.38 -14.09 -9.18
C LEU A 100 10.94 -13.93 -8.73
N HIS A 101 10.23 -12.90 -9.21
CA HIS A 101 8.84 -12.58 -8.87
C HIS A 101 8.57 -12.57 -7.35
N THR A 102 9.48 -11.98 -6.57
CA THR A 102 9.33 -11.83 -5.11
C THR A 102 9.35 -10.37 -4.69
N ASP A 103 8.72 -10.03 -3.57
CA ASP A 103 8.79 -8.71 -2.96
C ASP A 103 10.24 -8.22 -2.82
N SER A 104 11.12 -9.08 -2.30
CA SER A 104 12.54 -8.75 -2.15
C SER A 104 13.20 -8.35 -3.48
N SER A 105 12.85 -9.03 -4.58
CA SER A 105 13.39 -8.74 -5.91
C SER A 105 12.88 -7.41 -6.49
N ILE A 106 11.67 -6.98 -6.14
CA ILE A 106 11.12 -5.67 -6.54
C ILE A 106 11.98 -4.57 -5.92
N PHE A 107 12.13 -4.56 -4.59
CA PHE A 107 12.88 -3.51 -3.89
C PHE A 107 14.38 -3.50 -4.23
N LYS A 108 14.93 -4.65 -4.66
CA LYS A 108 16.34 -4.78 -5.10
C LYS A 108 16.54 -4.53 -6.60
N SER A 109 15.48 -4.40 -7.39
CA SER A 109 15.60 -4.09 -8.81
C SER A 109 16.34 -2.76 -9.01
N GLU A 110 17.03 -2.62 -10.13
CA GLU A 110 17.81 -1.41 -10.42
C GLU A 110 16.92 -0.16 -10.40
N PHE A 111 15.67 -0.29 -10.87
CA PHE A 111 14.70 0.80 -10.87
C PHE A 111 14.42 1.38 -9.47
N PHE A 112 14.25 0.53 -8.46
CA PHE A 112 13.93 0.99 -7.11
C PHE A 112 15.17 1.23 -6.25
N ALA A 113 16.18 0.36 -6.37
CA ALA A 113 17.41 0.42 -5.58
C ALA A 113 18.33 1.57 -6.02
N ASN A 114 18.50 1.75 -7.34
CA ASN A 114 19.43 2.71 -7.90
C ASN A 114 18.88 3.33 -9.20
N PRO A 115 17.75 4.07 -9.13
CA PRO A 115 17.11 4.62 -10.32
C PRO A 115 18.05 5.59 -11.05
N PRO A 116 18.23 5.44 -12.38
CA PRO A 116 19.11 6.33 -13.14
C PRO A 116 18.55 7.75 -13.26
N PHE A 117 17.23 7.91 -13.32
CA PHE A 117 16.58 9.22 -13.56
C PHE A 117 16.23 10.00 -12.28
N LYS A 118 16.09 9.30 -11.15
CA LYS A 118 15.68 9.85 -9.85
C LYS A 118 14.56 10.87 -9.98
N ASP A 119 13.46 10.48 -10.61
CA ASP A 119 12.35 11.37 -11.00
C ASP A 119 11.12 11.30 -10.10
N GLY A 120 11.15 10.43 -9.09
CA GLY A 120 10.06 10.21 -8.15
C GLY A 120 9.34 8.87 -8.32
N ARG A 121 9.53 8.17 -9.43
CA ARG A 121 8.86 6.87 -9.68
C ARG A 121 9.44 5.72 -8.87
N GLY A 122 10.75 5.76 -8.57
CA GLY A 122 11.47 4.81 -7.70
C GLY A 122 11.08 4.91 -6.22
N SER A 123 9.78 4.80 -5.94
CA SER A 123 9.14 5.07 -4.66
C SER A 123 8.47 3.84 -4.06
N PHE A 124 8.23 3.86 -2.75
CA PHE A 124 7.47 2.83 -2.06
C PHE A 124 6.03 2.72 -2.58
N ALA A 125 5.45 3.81 -3.10
CA ALA A 125 4.10 3.75 -3.64
C ALA A 125 4.02 2.82 -4.86
N TRP A 126 4.99 2.93 -5.77
CA TRP A 126 5.09 2.08 -6.95
C TRP A 126 5.59 0.67 -6.60
N ALA A 127 6.57 0.53 -5.70
CA ALA A 127 7.06 -0.79 -5.28
C ALA A 127 5.97 -1.61 -4.55
N ASN A 128 5.22 -0.98 -3.64
CA ASN A 128 4.12 -1.64 -2.93
C ASN A 128 2.96 -2.01 -3.86
N LEU A 129 2.67 -1.20 -4.87
CA LEU A 129 1.69 -1.56 -5.92
C LEU A 129 2.12 -2.89 -6.57
N ILE A 130 3.36 -3.01 -7.02
CA ILE A 130 3.85 -4.23 -7.67
C ILE A 130 3.78 -5.41 -6.70
N ALA A 131 4.32 -5.25 -5.50
CA ALA A 131 4.33 -6.31 -4.46
C ALA A 131 2.92 -6.80 -4.12
N THR A 132 1.98 -5.87 -3.91
CA THR A 132 0.60 -6.19 -3.55
C THR A 132 -0.14 -6.97 -4.64
N LEU A 133 0.18 -6.70 -5.91
CA LEU A 133 -0.51 -7.31 -7.04
C LEU A 133 0.17 -8.58 -7.57
N ASN A 134 1.45 -8.79 -7.25
CA ASN A 134 2.29 -9.87 -7.78
C ASN A 134 1.72 -11.27 -7.57
N ASP A 135 1.11 -11.51 -6.40
CA ASP A 135 0.67 -12.84 -6.00
C ASP A 135 -0.76 -13.18 -6.51
N ASN A 136 -1.41 -12.25 -7.22
CA ASN A 136 -2.76 -12.48 -7.74
C ASN A 136 -2.69 -13.13 -9.13
N PRO A 137 -3.16 -14.40 -9.30
CA PRO A 137 -3.04 -15.13 -10.57
C PRO A 137 -3.90 -14.56 -11.70
N LYS A 138 -4.83 -13.64 -11.40
CA LYS A 138 -5.62 -12.92 -12.41
C LYS A 138 -5.00 -11.59 -12.83
N ILE A 139 -3.85 -11.23 -12.27
CA ILE A 139 -3.13 -9.99 -12.58
C ILE A 139 -1.82 -10.33 -13.27
N GLN A 140 -1.52 -9.61 -14.35
CA GLN A 140 -0.21 -9.61 -14.98
C GLN A 140 0.36 -8.21 -14.98
N ILE A 141 1.55 -8.05 -14.42
CA ILE A 141 2.28 -6.80 -14.40
C ILE A 141 3.21 -6.75 -15.62
N PHE A 142 3.30 -5.60 -16.28
CA PHE A 142 4.24 -5.37 -17.37
C PHE A 142 4.82 -3.95 -17.32
N PHE A 143 5.99 -3.78 -17.91
CA PHE A 143 6.70 -2.51 -17.95
C PHE A 143 6.78 -2.00 -19.38
N TYR A 144 6.44 -0.74 -19.60
CA TYR A 144 6.23 -0.22 -20.96
C TYR A 144 7.01 1.03 -21.31
N ASP A 145 7.91 1.52 -20.45
CA ASP A 145 8.78 2.64 -20.83
C ASP A 145 9.81 2.21 -21.89
N ILE A 146 10.58 3.17 -22.40
CA ILE A 146 11.61 2.93 -23.42
C ILE A 146 12.65 1.89 -22.98
N THR A 147 13.27 1.25 -23.96
CA THR A 147 14.50 0.46 -23.79
C THR A 147 15.62 1.25 -24.44
N LYS A 148 16.80 1.27 -23.81
CA LYS A 148 17.94 2.04 -24.28
C LYS A 148 18.22 1.80 -25.77
N GLY A 149 18.24 2.88 -26.55
CA GLY A 149 18.48 2.86 -28.00
C GLY A 149 17.23 2.83 -28.88
N GLU A 150 16.02 2.62 -28.32
CA GLU A 150 14.78 2.70 -29.10
C GLU A 150 14.44 4.15 -29.53
N GLU A 151 14.86 5.12 -28.71
CA GLU A 151 14.62 6.56 -28.90
C GLU A 151 15.33 7.19 -30.11
N GLU A 152 16.29 6.49 -30.74
CA GLU A 152 17.01 6.99 -31.92
C GLU A 152 16.10 7.09 -33.16
N LYS A 153 15.03 6.29 -33.20
CA LYS A 153 14.17 6.11 -34.38
C LYS A 153 12.72 6.56 -34.16
N TYR A 154 12.24 6.53 -32.92
CA TYR A 154 10.83 6.74 -32.59
C TYR A 154 10.67 7.61 -31.35
N SER A 155 9.54 8.32 -31.24
CA SER A 155 9.26 9.11 -30.04
C SER A 155 8.96 8.20 -28.85
N ARG A 156 9.32 8.65 -27.64
CA ARG A 156 9.06 7.92 -26.38
C ARG A 156 7.60 7.45 -26.26
N ASP A 157 6.63 8.33 -26.52
CA ASP A 157 5.20 8.00 -26.47
C ASP A 157 4.79 6.92 -27.50
N SER A 158 5.38 6.92 -28.69
CA SER A 158 5.11 5.87 -29.70
C SER A 158 5.68 4.51 -29.29
N ILE A 159 6.88 4.47 -28.69
CA ILE A 159 7.50 3.25 -28.18
C ILE A 159 6.65 2.66 -27.05
N MET A 160 6.26 3.49 -26.08
CA MET A 160 5.40 3.07 -24.98
C MET A 160 4.06 2.51 -25.49
N PHE A 161 3.46 3.16 -26.47
CA PHE A 161 2.26 2.66 -27.15
C PHE A 161 2.47 1.25 -27.73
N THR A 162 3.59 0.98 -28.43
CA THR A 162 3.80 -0.35 -29.03
C THR A 162 3.86 -1.46 -27.97
N LYS A 163 4.41 -1.19 -26.78
CA LYS A 163 4.49 -2.14 -25.66
C LYS A 163 3.11 -2.39 -25.05
N ILE A 164 2.31 -1.33 -24.87
CA ILE A 164 0.91 -1.43 -24.43
C ILE A 164 0.08 -2.23 -25.45
N LYS A 165 0.20 -1.93 -26.75
CA LYS A 165 -0.46 -2.64 -27.84
C LYS A 165 -0.12 -4.12 -27.83
N ARG A 166 1.17 -4.47 -27.69
CA ARG A 166 1.62 -5.87 -27.62
C ARG A 166 0.95 -6.60 -26.46
N GLN A 167 0.93 -6.00 -25.26
CA GLN A 167 0.29 -6.62 -24.10
C GLN A 167 -1.21 -6.80 -24.31
N TYR A 168 -1.89 -5.82 -24.90
CA TYR A 168 -3.32 -5.91 -25.20
C TYR A 168 -3.61 -7.06 -26.17
N LEU A 169 -2.83 -7.19 -27.24
CA LEU A 169 -3.03 -8.24 -28.26
C LEU A 169 -2.78 -9.66 -27.71
N LEU A 170 -1.96 -9.82 -26.66
CA LEU A 170 -1.79 -11.10 -25.97
C LEU A 170 -3.03 -11.48 -25.15
N HIS A 171 -3.74 -10.49 -24.60
CA HIS A 171 -4.87 -10.69 -23.69
C HIS A 171 -6.04 -9.73 -23.99
N PRO A 172 -6.66 -9.79 -25.18
CA PRO A 172 -7.64 -8.78 -25.62
C PRO A 172 -8.93 -8.76 -24.78
N SER A 173 -9.23 -9.85 -24.06
CA SER A 173 -10.36 -9.95 -23.13
C SER A 173 -10.06 -9.39 -21.74
N TRP A 174 -8.78 -9.21 -21.37
CA TRP A 174 -8.39 -8.72 -20.05
C TRP A 174 -8.55 -7.20 -19.98
N LYS A 175 -8.97 -6.70 -18.82
CA LYS A 175 -8.92 -5.26 -18.53
C LYS A 175 -7.47 -4.81 -18.47
N MET A 176 -7.19 -3.60 -18.92
CA MET A 176 -5.86 -3.02 -18.81
C MET A 176 -5.89 -1.72 -18.00
N ILE A 177 -4.99 -1.61 -17.04
CA ILE A 177 -4.74 -0.38 -16.30
C ILE A 177 -3.29 0.03 -16.55
N THR A 178 -3.02 1.30 -16.87
CA THR A 178 -1.65 1.81 -16.99
C THR A 178 -1.40 2.95 -16.01
N LEU A 179 -0.17 3.08 -15.50
CA LEU A 179 0.27 4.20 -14.67
C LEU A 179 1.48 4.92 -15.31
N SER A 180 1.28 6.18 -15.65
CA SER A 180 2.30 7.07 -16.24
C SER A 180 2.11 8.51 -15.82
N GLY A 181 3.09 9.37 -16.07
CA GLY A 181 2.95 10.81 -15.93
C GLY A 181 1.78 11.36 -16.75
N ASN A 182 1.03 12.33 -16.21
CA ASN A 182 -0.15 12.94 -16.84
C ASN A 182 0.09 13.32 -18.32
N ALA A 183 1.28 13.84 -18.65
CA ALA A 183 1.63 14.30 -19.99
C ALA A 183 1.49 13.23 -21.08
N HIS A 184 1.75 11.97 -20.77
CA HIS A 184 1.70 10.85 -21.71
C HIS A 184 0.27 10.42 -22.06
N ASN A 185 -0.69 10.75 -21.18
CA ASN A 185 -2.06 10.29 -21.27
C ASN A 185 -2.99 11.35 -21.90
N SER A 186 -2.46 12.52 -22.24
CA SER A 186 -3.27 13.60 -22.81
C SER A 186 -3.65 13.32 -24.27
N ASN A 187 -4.86 13.72 -24.65
CA ASN A 187 -5.44 13.58 -25.99
C ASN A 187 -4.85 14.59 -27.00
N GLN A 188 -3.55 14.90 -26.86
CA GLN A 188 -2.78 15.73 -27.78
C GLN A 188 -2.17 14.84 -28.88
N PRO A 189 -1.81 15.43 -30.04
CA PRO A 189 -1.04 14.71 -31.05
C PRO A 189 0.21 14.05 -30.46
N ASP A 190 0.60 12.92 -31.03
CA ASP A 190 1.82 12.17 -30.70
C ASP A 190 1.91 11.65 -29.25
N LYS A 191 0.76 11.44 -28.59
CA LYS A 191 0.65 10.88 -27.23
C LYS A 191 0.15 9.45 -27.25
N MET A 192 0.43 8.70 -26.18
CA MET A 192 0.08 7.28 -26.10
C MET A 192 -1.40 7.03 -26.39
N ILE A 193 -2.30 7.84 -25.82
CA ILE A 193 -3.75 7.68 -26.03
C ILE A 193 -4.17 7.95 -27.47
N THR A 194 -3.53 8.88 -28.17
CA THR A 194 -3.88 9.18 -29.57
C THR A 194 -3.45 8.06 -30.50
N TYR A 195 -2.28 7.44 -30.26
CA TYR A 195 -1.89 6.21 -30.96
C TYR A 195 -2.88 5.06 -30.69
N LEU A 196 -3.22 4.79 -29.42
CA LEU A 196 -4.15 3.73 -29.05
C LEU A 196 -5.53 3.89 -29.69
N ARG A 197 -6.07 5.12 -29.75
CA ARG A 197 -7.40 5.39 -30.32
C ARG A 197 -7.45 5.31 -31.85
N GLN A 198 -6.30 5.46 -32.50
CA GLN A 198 -6.21 5.50 -33.97
C GLN A 198 -5.73 4.16 -34.56
N ASP A 199 -5.15 3.28 -33.74
CA ASP A 199 -4.63 2.00 -34.19
C ASP A 199 -5.76 1.02 -34.56
N LYS A 200 -5.79 0.61 -35.83
CA LYS A 200 -6.81 -0.27 -36.38
C LYS A 200 -6.57 -1.74 -36.04
N GLU A 201 -5.34 -2.13 -35.70
CA GLU A 201 -5.00 -3.53 -35.39
C GLU A 201 -5.51 -3.94 -34.01
N LEU A 202 -5.70 -2.98 -33.09
CA LEU A 202 -6.32 -3.24 -31.79
C LEU A 202 -7.76 -3.74 -31.90
N ASN A 203 -8.48 -3.41 -32.98
CA ASN A 203 -9.92 -3.71 -33.13
C ASN A 203 -10.75 -3.30 -31.89
N LEU A 204 -10.38 -2.17 -31.27
CA LEU A 204 -10.97 -1.66 -30.03
C LEU A 204 -11.62 -0.30 -30.30
N ASP A 205 -12.89 -0.14 -29.93
CA ASP A 205 -13.57 1.17 -30.02
C ASP A 205 -12.83 2.19 -29.14
N ALA A 206 -12.44 3.33 -29.70
CA ALA A 206 -11.78 4.42 -28.99
C ALA A 206 -12.54 4.88 -27.72
N LYS A 207 -13.86 4.69 -27.66
CA LYS A 207 -14.70 4.97 -26.48
C LYS A 207 -14.47 3.99 -25.32
N LYS A 208 -13.85 2.84 -25.57
CA LYS A 208 -13.43 1.85 -24.56
C LYS A 208 -12.07 2.18 -23.93
N ILE A 209 -11.46 3.30 -24.31
CA ILE A 209 -10.17 3.77 -23.79
C ILE A 209 -10.40 5.03 -22.97
N CYS A 210 -10.27 4.88 -21.66
CA CYS A 210 -10.36 5.98 -20.70
C CYS A 210 -8.97 6.46 -20.32
N SER A 211 -8.77 7.76 -20.27
CA SER A 211 -7.62 8.37 -19.62
C SER A 211 -8.07 9.32 -18.52
N LEU A 212 -7.48 9.14 -17.35
CA LEU A 212 -7.69 9.94 -16.16
C LEU A 212 -6.46 10.82 -15.92
N ASN A 213 -6.68 12.13 -15.84
CA ASN A 213 -5.67 13.05 -15.31
C ASN A 213 -5.67 13.00 -13.79
N ASN A 214 -4.52 12.91 -13.14
CA ASN A 214 -4.46 13.24 -11.72
C ASN A 214 -4.34 14.76 -11.56
N ASP A 215 -5.36 15.37 -10.98
CA ASP A 215 -5.40 16.80 -10.69
C ASP A 215 -5.46 17.04 -9.18
N TYR A 216 -5.03 18.21 -8.71
CA TYR A 216 -4.88 18.47 -7.29
C TYR A 216 -5.04 19.94 -6.91
N LEU A 217 -5.39 20.24 -5.66
CA LEU A 217 -5.43 21.63 -5.19
C LEU A 217 -4.05 22.13 -4.80
N LYS A 218 -3.39 21.40 -3.90
CA LYS A 218 -2.10 21.75 -3.29
C LYS A 218 -1.41 20.53 -2.71
N GLY A 219 -0.17 20.69 -2.24
CA GLY A 219 0.53 19.66 -1.50
C GLY A 219 1.96 19.48 -1.98
N THR A 220 2.54 18.33 -1.69
CA THR A 220 3.98 18.11 -1.89
C THR A 220 4.23 16.86 -2.73
N CYS A 221 5.25 16.90 -3.58
CA CYS A 221 5.76 15.72 -4.29
C CYS A 221 7.30 15.67 -4.25
N HIS A 222 7.84 14.46 -4.42
CA HIS A 222 9.28 14.22 -4.59
C HIS A 222 9.58 13.94 -6.07
N ALA A 223 9.90 14.96 -6.86
CA ALA A 223 10.05 14.81 -8.30
C ALA A 223 11.29 15.53 -8.83
N ASN A 224 11.68 15.22 -10.07
CA ASN A 224 12.76 15.91 -10.75
C ASN A 224 12.21 17.02 -11.66
N PHE A 225 12.58 18.27 -11.37
CA PHE A 225 12.18 19.46 -12.13
C PHE A 225 13.31 20.04 -12.98
N GLY A 226 14.25 19.18 -13.41
CA GLY A 226 15.40 19.54 -14.24
C GLY A 226 16.72 19.77 -13.48
N LYS A 227 16.71 19.69 -12.15
CA LYS A 227 17.91 19.85 -11.29
C LYS A 227 18.19 18.62 -10.42
N GLY A 228 17.56 17.49 -10.73
CA GLY A 228 17.57 16.30 -9.88
C GLY A 228 16.33 16.24 -8.98
N LEU A 229 16.26 15.18 -8.18
CA LEU A 229 15.14 14.93 -7.28
C LEU A 229 15.08 15.99 -6.17
N GLU A 230 13.91 16.58 -5.97
CA GLU A 230 13.65 17.51 -4.89
C GLU A 230 12.25 17.32 -4.30
N LEU A 231 12.10 17.63 -3.02
CA LEU A 231 10.80 17.78 -2.38
C LEU A 231 10.28 19.18 -2.67
N ARG A 232 9.18 19.29 -3.42
CA ARG A 232 8.59 20.58 -3.78
C ARG A 232 7.14 20.66 -3.32
N TYR A 233 6.81 21.75 -2.65
CA TYR A 233 5.45 22.11 -2.29
C TYR A 233 4.83 23.00 -3.37
N PHE A 234 3.57 22.72 -3.70
CA PHE A 234 2.75 23.47 -4.63
C PHE A 234 1.59 24.11 -3.87
N GLU A 235 1.52 25.43 -3.96
CA GLU A 235 0.44 26.22 -3.36
C GLU A 235 -0.90 25.94 -4.04
N SER A 236 -1.96 26.32 -3.33
CA SER A 236 -3.33 26.26 -3.85
C SER A 236 -3.45 27.06 -5.14
N HIS A 237 -4.13 26.49 -6.12
CA HIS A 237 -4.58 27.21 -7.32
C HIS A 237 -6.09 27.07 -7.46
N GLU A 238 -6.76 28.11 -7.94
CA GLU A 238 -8.19 28.03 -8.24
C GLU A 238 -8.42 27.12 -9.45
N SER A 239 -9.30 26.15 -9.28
CA SER A 239 -9.80 25.31 -10.36
C SER A 239 -11.32 25.17 -10.24
N VAL A 240 -11.94 24.65 -11.30
CA VAL A 240 -13.36 24.25 -11.20
C VAL A 240 -13.53 23.00 -10.34
N TRP A 241 -12.45 22.28 -10.02
CA TRP A 241 -12.48 20.98 -9.34
C TRP A 241 -12.45 21.10 -7.81
N ASP A 242 -11.89 22.17 -7.25
CA ASP A 242 -11.83 22.39 -5.80
C ASP A 242 -13.11 22.99 -5.21
N THR A 243 -13.84 23.79 -6.00
CA THR A 243 -15.05 24.48 -5.54
C THR A 243 -16.34 23.72 -5.83
N THR A 244 -16.33 22.79 -6.79
CA THR A 244 -17.56 22.11 -7.26
C THR A 244 -18.01 20.97 -6.35
N PHE A 245 -17.07 20.22 -5.76
CA PHE A 245 -17.35 18.97 -5.05
C PHE A 245 -16.91 19.01 -3.58
N PRO A 246 -17.72 18.49 -2.64
CA PRO A 246 -17.42 18.56 -1.20
C PRO A 246 -16.30 17.59 -0.78
N PHE A 247 -15.99 16.58 -1.60
CA PHE A 247 -15.08 15.51 -1.25
C PHE A 247 -13.60 15.87 -1.50
N PRO A 248 -12.66 15.38 -0.68
CA PRO A 248 -11.25 15.63 -0.88
C PRO A 248 -10.72 14.91 -2.13
N ASP A 249 -11.11 13.66 -2.34
CA ASP A 249 -10.66 12.85 -3.47
C ASP A 249 -11.86 12.24 -4.19
N TYR A 250 -11.87 12.28 -5.52
CA TYR A 250 -12.97 11.75 -6.34
C TYR A 250 -12.55 11.45 -7.77
N LEU A 251 -13.34 10.62 -8.44
CA LEU A 251 -13.29 10.39 -9.88
C LEU A 251 -14.43 11.12 -10.56
N TYR A 252 -14.16 11.71 -11.72
CA TYR A 252 -15.18 12.32 -12.56
C TYR A 252 -14.85 12.10 -14.04
N LEU A 253 -15.83 11.64 -14.82
CA LEU A 253 -15.69 11.48 -16.27
C LEU A 253 -16.29 12.68 -16.98
N TYR A 254 -15.55 13.24 -17.93
CA TYR A 254 -16.04 14.33 -18.75
C TYR A 254 -17.07 13.84 -19.75
N SER A 255 -17.94 14.76 -20.20
CA SER A 255 -18.86 14.47 -21.28
C SER A 255 -18.11 13.98 -22.52
N PRO A 256 -18.55 12.91 -23.20
CA PRO A 256 -17.94 12.43 -24.44
C PRO A 256 -17.93 13.47 -25.57
N LYS A 257 -18.75 14.51 -25.48
CA LYS A 257 -18.79 15.64 -26.43
C LYS A 257 -17.79 16.75 -26.10
N SER A 258 -17.07 16.66 -24.98
CA SER A 258 -16.10 17.67 -24.58
C SER A 258 -14.79 17.55 -25.37
N ASN A 259 -14.17 18.69 -25.69
CA ASN A 259 -12.82 18.75 -26.26
C ASN A 259 -11.74 18.66 -25.15
N ALA A 260 -12.03 17.92 -24.07
CA ALA A 260 -11.13 17.81 -22.94
C ALA A 260 -9.84 17.07 -23.31
N ARG A 261 -8.75 17.43 -22.64
CA ARG A 261 -7.44 16.76 -22.83
C ARG A 261 -7.43 15.32 -22.32
N TYR A 262 -8.40 14.92 -21.52
CA TYR A 262 -8.49 13.60 -20.91
C TYR A 262 -9.93 13.10 -20.98
N SER A 263 -10.17 11.84 -20.63
CA SER A 263 -11.54 11.30 -20.55
C SER A 263 -12.20 11.65 -19.21
N GLY A 264 -11.39 11.90 -18.18
CA GLY A 264 -11.84 12.32 -16.87
C GLY A 264 -10.68 12.76 -15.98
N VAL A 265 -10.99 12.95 -14.70
CA VAL A 265 -10.06 13.36 -13.66
C VAL A 265 -10.15 12.42 -12.47
N TYR A 266 -9.00 12.01 -11.96
CA TYR A 266 -8.83 11.57 -10.58
C TYR A 266 -8.33 12.77 -9.77
N TYR A 267 -9.26 13.45 -9.13
CA TYR A 267 -8.94 14.64 -8.35
C TYR A 267 -8.52 14.25 -6.94
N THR A 268 -7.43 14.86 -6.47
CA THR A 268 -6.91 14.69 -5.11
C THR A 268 -6.67 16.05 -4.48
N ARG A 269 -7.41 16.42 -3.43
CA ARG A 269 -7.26 17.74 -2.79
C ARG A 269 -5.84 17.99 -2.30
N PHE A 270 -5.18 16.94 -1.83
CA PHE A 270 -3.80 17.02 -1.34
C PHE A 270 -2.91 16.04 -2.07
N MET A 271 -1.85 16.55 -2.69
CA MET A 271 -0.69 15.74 -3.08
C MET A 271 0.05 15.29 -1.83
N THR A 272 0.24 13.98 -1.70
CA THR A 272 1.04 13.38 -0.64
C THR A 272 2.33 12.84 -1.25
N PRO A 273 3.51 13.28 -0.80
CA PRO A 273 4.77 12.86 -1.39
C PRO A 273 5.01 11.39 -1.09
N ALA A 274 5.35 10.62 -2.13
CA ALA A 274 5.78 9.24 -1.96
C ALA A 274 7.17 9.19 -1.31
N LYS A 275 7.43 8.18 -0.50
CA LYS A 275 8.77 7.89 0.04
C LYS A 275 9.61 7.22 -1.05
N MET A 276 10.85 7.65 -1.24
CA MET A 276 11.76 7.04 -2.21
C MET A 276 12.40 5.77 -1.66
N VAL A 277 12.52 4.72 -2.48
CA VAL A 277 13.18 3.47 -2.07
C VAL A 277 14.69 3.66 -1.94
N PHE A 278 15.33 4.32 -2.91
CA PHE A 278 16.77 4.57 -2.89
C PHE A 278 17.25 5.51 -1.77
N ASN A 279 16.39 6.42 -1.28
CA ASN A 279 16.72 7.22 -0.07
C ASN A 279 16.50 6.43 1.23
N TYR A 280 15.83 5.27 1.16
CA TYR A 280 15.71 4.31 2.24
C TYR A 280 16.74 3.17 2.14
N GLN A 281 17.55 3.17 1.08
CA GLN A 281 18.92 2.64 1.13
C GLN A 281 19.87 3.64 1.81
N GLU A 282 19.41 4.37 2.84
CA GLU A 282 20.33 4.64 3.94
C GLU A 282 20.96 3.29 4.30
N LYS A 283 22.28 3.23 4.50
CA LYS A 283 22.84 2.18 5.33
C LYS A 283 21.97 2.16 6.58
N ILE A 284 21.08 1.19 6.72
CA ILE A 284 20.30 1.02 7.94
C ILE A 284 21.38 0.97 9.00
N ASP A 285 21.46 1.99 9.86
CA ASP A 285 22.37 1.96 11.00
C ASP A 285 21.77 0.98 12.00
N THR A 286 21.81 -0.29 11.62
CA THR A 286 21.37 -1.42 12.41
C THR A 286 22.10 -1.40 13.73
N ALA A 287 23.32 -0.87 13.80
CA ALA A 287 24.03 -0.69 15.06
C ALA A 287 23.35 0.34 15.97
N ALA A 288 22.94 1.51 15.47
CA ALA A 288 22.17 2.49 16.24
C ALA A 288 20.79 1.96 16.66
N ILE A 289 20.07 1.31 15.74
CA ILE A 289 18.75 0.73 16.02
C ILE A 289 18.88 -0.41 17.04
N ARG A 290 19.90 -1.28 16.91
CA ARG A 290 20.20 -2.33 17.89
C ARG A 290 20.54 -1.75 19.25
N ARG A 291 21.35 -0.68 19.31
CA ARG A 291 21.65 0.01 20.58
C ARG A 291 20.38 0.55 21.23
N GLN A 292 19.52 1.22 20.46
CA GLN A 292 18.25 1.77 20.95
C GLN A 292 17.32 0.67 21.47
N LEU A 293 17.12 -0.40 20.70
CA LEU A 293 16.27 -1.53 21.10
C LEU A 293 16.86 -2.31 22.28
N LYS A 294 18.19 -2.40 22.39
CA LYS A 294 18.84 -2.97 23.58
C LYS A 294 18.59 -2.11 24.81
N THR A 295 18.62 -0.78 24.71
CA THR A 295 18.26 0.10 25.84
C THR A 295 16.80 -0.10 26.26
N ILE A 296 15.88 -0.26 25.29
CA ILE A 296 14.48 -0.60 25.57
C ILE A 296 14.41 -1.94 26.31
N TYR A 297 15.09 -2.96 25.81
CA TYR A 297 15.16 -4.29 26.44
C TYR A 297 15.66 -4.22 27.88
N ASP A 298 16.84 -3.64 28.10
CA ASP A 298 17.48 -3.60 29.41
C ASP A 298 16.61 -2.85 30.44
N ARG A 299 15.94 -1.78 30.00
CA ARG A 299 15.01 -1.00 30.84
C ARG A 299 13.77 -1.80 31.19
N ASP A 300 13.15 -2.44 30.18
CA ASP A 300 11.96 -3.27 30.35
C ASP A 300 12.23 -4.45 31.32
N GLN A 301 13.34 -5.17 31.13
CA GLN A 301 13.72 -6.27 32.00
C GLN A 301 14.01 -5.83 33.44
N LYS A 302 14.68 -4.69 33.62
CA LYS A 302 14.95 -4.14 34.94
C LYS A 302 13.67 -3.86 35.71
N ILE A 303 12.69 -3.21 35.08
CA ILE A 303 11.39 -2.89 35.71
C ILE A 303 10.65 -4.18 36.07
N ARG A 304 10.60 -5.16 35.16
CA ARG A 304 9.93 -6.45 35.39
C ARG A 304 10.58 -7.28 36.51
N SER A 305 11.89 -7.15 36.69
CA SER A 305 12.63 -7.83 37.77
C SER A 305 12.47 -7.16 39.15
N GLN A 306 12.16 -5.86 39.20
CA GLN A 306 12.14 -5.08 40.45
C GLN A 306 10.75 -4.92 41.07
N GLY A 307 9.69 -5.36 40.39
CA GLY A 307 8.32 -5.38 40.94
C GLY A 307 7.72 -3.98 41.17
N ASP A 308 8.18 -2.98 40.41
CA ASP A 308 7.68 -1.60 40.51
C ASP A 308 6.21 -1.45 40.11
N SER A 309 5.55 -0.42 40.64
CA SER A 309 4.10 -0.20 40.54
C SER A 309 3.59 -0.10 39.09
N ILE A 310 2.38 -0.64 38.87
CA ILE A 310 1.67 -0.74 37.57
C ILE A 310 1.70 0.57 36.76
N GLN A 311 1.63 1.74 37.41
CA GLN A 311 1.64 3.05 36.75
C GLN A 311 2.97 3.41 36.06
N PHE A 312 4.11 2.94 36.58
CA PHE A 312 5.43 3.23 35.98
C PHE A 312 5.71 2.33 34.77
N ALA A 313 5.17 1.10 34.80
CA ALA A 313 5.20 0.17 33.66
C ALA A 313 4.40 0.73 32.46
N ASP A 314 3.20 1.26 32.69
CA ASP A 314 2.32 1.82 31.64
C ASP A 314 2.97 3.00 30.89
N TYR A 315 3.69 3.88 31.59
CA TYR A 315 4.37 5.03 30.98
C TYR A 315 5.53 4.58 30.06
N ILE A 316 6.33 3.62 30.53
CA ILE A 316 7.46 3.08 29.76
C ILE A 316 6.96 2.28 28.56
N ASP A 317 5.89 1.52 28.72
CA ASP A 317 5.24 0.78 27.63
C ASP A 317 4.76 1.72 26.52
N SER A 318 4.16 2.88 26.88
CA SER A 318 3.74 3.87 25.88
C SER A 318 4.90 4.46 25.07
N THR A 319 6.05 4.72 25.71
CA THR A 319 7.23 5.30 25.04
C THR A 319 7.92 4.26 24.15
N ASN A 320 8.08 3.04 24.66
CA ASN A 320 8.64 1.92 23.91
C ASN A 320 7.77 1.58 22.70
N GLN A 321 6.44 1.63 22.86
CA GLN A 321 5.48 1.39 21.80
C GLN A 321 5.62 2.43 20.68
N ILE A 322 5.74 3.73 20.99
CA ILE A 322 5.93 4.77 19.96
C ILE A 322 7.19 4.50 19.14
N ILE A 323 8.31 4.15 19.80
CA ILE A 323 9.58 3.89 19.12
C ILE A 323 9.46 2.63 18.24
N VAL A 324 8.96 1.52 18.78
CA VAL A 324 8.83 0.27 18.02
C VAL A 324 7.83 0.41 16.88
N GLU A 325 6.67 1.06 17.09
CA GLU A 325 5.72 1.32 16.02
C GLU A 325 6.32 2.19 14.91
N SER A 326 7.15 3.18 15.26
CA SER A 326 7.86 4.01 14.26
C SER A 326 8.84 3.19 13.43
N LEU A 327 9.55 2.24 14.06
CA LEU A 327 10.48 1.34 13.39
C LEU A 327 9.73 0.34 12.50
N ILE A 328 8.61 -0.23 12.99
CA ILE A 328 7.78 -1.14 12.19
C ILE A 328 7.18 -0.43 10.99
N TYR A 329 6.66 0.79 11.19
CA TYR A 329 6.14 1.62 10.11
C TYR A 329 7.19 1.94 9.04
N ARG A 330 8.47 1.98 9.44
CA ARG A 330 9.58 2.36 8.60
C ARG A 330 10.23 1.18 7.88
N TYR A 331 10.33 0.03 8.54
CA TYR A 331 11.15 -1.11 8.09
C TYR A 331 10.39 -2.44 7.98
N GLY A 332 9.08 -2.45 8.27
CA GLY A 332 8.34 -3.70 8.46
C GLY A 332 8.67 -4.36 9.80
N TRP A 333 8.31 -5.63 9.96
CA TRP A 333 8.71 -6.36 11.16
C TRP A 333 10.24 -6.41 11.25
N LEU A 334 10.80 -6.28 12.46
CA LEU A 334 12.26 -6.17 12.64
C LEU A 334 12.91 -7.56 12.56
N ASP A 335 12.99 -8.11 11.36
CA ASP A 335 13.53 -9.44 11.07
C ASP A 335 14.95 -9.65 11.61
N ARG A 336 15.21 -10.84 12.15
CA ARG A 336 16.47 -11.14 12.85
C ARG A 336 17.68 -11.08 11.93
N SER A 337 17.55 -11.38 10.64
CA SER A 337 18.67 -11.35 9.68
C SER A 337 19.18 -9.93 9.45
N ILE A 338 18.29 -8.93 9.54
CA ILE A 338 18.62 -7.51 9.33
C ILE A 338 18.94 -6.85 10.68
N PHE A 339 18.07 -6.99 11.67
CA PHE A 339 18.15 -6.24 12.93
C PHE A 339 18.76 -7.03 14.08
N GLY A 340 18.97 -8.33 13.94
CA GLY A 340 19.49 -9.21 14.99
C GLY A 340 18.38 -9.76 15.89
N ALA A 341 18.61 -10.93 16.47
CA ALA A 341 17.63 -11.67 17.26
C ALA A 341 17.08 -10.87 18.45
N THR A 342 17.93 -10.08 19.14
CA THR A 342 17.51 -9.23 20.26
C THR A 342 16.50 -8.16 19.81
N SER A 343 16.76 -7.49 18.70
CA SER A 343 15.86 -6.45 18.17
C SER A 343 14.52 -7.02 17.72
N ASN A 344 14.54 -8.19 17.07
CA ASN A 344 13.33 -8.93 16.73
C ASN A 344 12.51 -9.29 17.98
N TYR A 345 13.18 -9.80 19.02
CA TYR A 345 12.54 -10.16 20.28
C TYR A 345 11.95 -8.94 21.01
N VAL A 346 12.65 -7.80 21.03
CA VAL A 346 12.14 -6.55 21.60
C VAL A 346 10.89 -6.08 20.86
N CYS A 347 10.89 -6.19 19.53
CA CYS A 347 9.72 -5.88 18.71
C CYS A 347 8.51 -6.70 19.16
N PHE A 348 8.67 -8.02 19.30
CA PHE A 348 7.64 -8.89 19.86
C PHE A 348 7.21 -8.46 21.27
N LEU A 349 8.15 -8.28 22.20
CA LEU A 349 7.85 -7.95 23.60
C LEU A 349 6.99 -6.69 23.72
N VAL A 350 7.37 -5.62 23.02
CA VAL A 350 6.63 -4.36 23.07
C VAL A 350 5.21 -4.53 22.50
N ILE A 351 5.07 -5.22 21.37
CA ILE A 351 3.75 -5.49 20.78
C ILE A 351 2.90 -6.42 21.64
N GLN A 352 3.50 -7.43 22.27
CA GLN A 352 2.85 -8.36 23.19
C GLN A 352 2.22 -7.64 24.40
N HIS A 353 2.75 -6.51 24.82
CA HIS A 353 2.22 -5.72 25.93
C HIS A 353 1.34 -4.54 25.49
N ALA A 354 1.33 -4.19 24.19
CA ALA A 354 0.50 -3.12 23.64
C ALA A 354 -1.02 -3.35 23.81
N PRO A 355 -1.87 -2.31 23.63
CA PRO A 355 -3.32 -2.46 23.58
C PRO A 355 -3.79 -3.47 22.52
N LEU A 356 -4.94 -4.10 22.75
CA LEU A 356 -5.49 -5.16 21.88
C LEU A 356 -5.53 -4.76 20.39
N GLU A 357 -5.98 -3.54 20.09
CA GLU A 357 -6.04 -3.03 18.71
C GLU A 357 -4.68 -3.06 18.01
N LYS A 358 -3.60 -2.77 18.74
CA LYS A 358 -2.23 -2.79 18.22
C LYS A 358 -1.72 -4.21 18.05
N GLN A 359 -2.01 -5.09 19.01
CA GLN A 359 -1.70 -6.51 18.89
C GLN A 359 -2.31 -7.11 17.61
N LYS A 360 -3.59 -6.84 17.37
CA LYS A 360 -4.30 -7.28 16.15
C LYS A 360 -3.73 -6.65 14.89
N LYS A 361 -3.42 -5.36 14.91
CA LYS A 361 -2.80 -4.65 13.78
C LYS A 361 -1.47 -5.27 13.35
N TYR A 362 -0.63 -5.67 14.30
CA TYR A 362 0.72 -6.16 14.01
C TYR A 362 0.86 -7.69 13.93
N LEU A 363 -0.17 -8.44 14.34
CA LEU A 363 -0.19 -9.90 14.27
C LEU A 363 0.11 -10.44 12.85
N PRO A 364 -0.47 -9.92 11.74
CA PRO A 364 -0.17 -10.43 10.40
C PRO A 364 1.30 -10.28 9.99
N LEU A 365 1.95 -9.18 10.39
CA LEU A 365 3.38 -8.95 10.09
C LEU A 365 4.28 -9.92 10.86
N MET A 366 3.94 -10.24 12.11
CA MET A 366 4.67 -11.24 12.88
C MET A 366 4.47 -12.66 12.31
N MET A 367 3.26 -12.98 11.84
CA MET A 367 2.99 -14.26 11.16
C MET A 367 3.85 -14.43 9.90
N GLN A 368 3.99 -13.38 9.10
CA GLN A 368 4.88 -13.37 7.93
C GLN A 368 6.34 -13.58 8.33
N SER A 369 6.83 -12.87 9.35
CA SER A 369 8.20 -13.02 9.85
C SER A 369 8.50 -14.44 10.36
N VAL A 370 7.57 -15.08 11.09
CA VAL A 370 7.72 -16.48 11.50
C VAL A 370 7.73 -17.43 10.31
N THR A 371 6.84 -17.21 9.33
CA THR A 371 6.79 -18.04 8.11
C THR A 371 8.10 -17.94 7.31
N ALA A 372 8.75 -16.78 7.32
CA ALA A 372 10.06 -16.56 6.73
C ALA A 372 11.24 -17.08 7.57
N GLY A 373 11.01 -17.61 8.78
CA GLY A 373 12.07 -18.05 9.69
C GLY A 373 12.81 -16.91 10.41
N GLU A 374 12.27 -15.71 10.35
CA GLU A 374 12.88 -14.48 10.87
C GLU A 374 12.45 -14.13 12.31
N SER A 375 11.35 -14.71 12.78
CA SER A 375 10.88 -14.67 14.17
C SER A 375 10.67 -16.08 14.74
N ARG A 376 10.70 -16.20 16.07
CA ARG A 376 10.46 -17.48 16.74
C ARG A 376 8.96 -17.81 16.74
N ALA A 377 8.60 -19.02 16.34
CA ALA A 377 7.22 -19.48 16.37
C ALA A 377 6.60 -19.45 17.78
N CYS A 378 7.40 -19.72 18.82
CA CYS A 378 6.95 -19.62 20.20
C CYS A 378 6.50 -18.20 20.58
N ASP A 379 7.19 -17.15 20.13
CA ASP A 379 6.81 -15.76 20.41
C ASP A 379 5.43 -15.45 19.77
N LEU A 380 5.20 -15.93 18.54
CA LEU A 380 3.92 -15.75 17.85
C LEU A 380 2.79 -16.48 18.59
N ALA A 381 3.03 -17.70 19.07
CA ALA A 381 2.07 -18.46 19.86
C ALA A 381 1.63 -17.71 21.13
N LEU A 382 2.56 -17.06 21.84
CA LEU A 382 2.26 -16.22 23.00
C LEU A 382 1.40 -15.00 22.63
N LEU A 383 1.67 -14.37 21.48
CA LEU A 383 0.86 -13.26 20.98
C LEU A 383 -0.57 -13.68 20.61
N GLN A 384 -0.72 -14.80 19.93
CA GLN A 384 -2.01 -15.34 19.54
C GLN A 384 -2.88 -15.65 20.77
N ASP A 385 -2.35 -16.41 21.73
CA ASP A 385 -3.06 -16.74 22.97
C ASP A 385 -3.46 -15.48 23.76
N ARG A 386 -2.60 -14.47 23.81
CA ARG A 386 -2.92 -13.20 24.47
C ARG A 386 -4.07 -12.46 23.81
N ILE A 387 -4.09 -12.40 22.49
CA ILE A 387 -5.19 -11.78 21.73
C ILE A 387 -6.47 -12.57 21.99
N LEU A 388 -6.44 -13.90 21.90
CA LEU A 388 -7.59 -14.77 22.15
C LEU A 388 -8.16 -14.57 23.55
N MET A 389 -7.33 -14.62 24.58
CA MET A 389 -7.73 -14.36 25.96
C MET A 389 -8.40 -12.98 26.11
N ARG A 390 -7.82 -11.92 25.53
CA ARG A 390 -8.38 -10.56 25.59
C ARG A 390 -9.67 -10.41 24.78
N GLU A 391 -9.90 -11.26 23.79
CA GLU A 391 -11.16 -11.38 23.05
C GLU A 391 -12.16 -12.36 23.69
N ASN A 392 -11.87 -12.88 24.89
CA ASN A 392 -12.66 -13.90 25.59
C ASN A 392 -12.82 -15.22 24.83
N LYS A 393 -11.81 -15.61 24.06
CA LYS A 393 -11.75 -16.86 23.29
C LYS A 393 -10.75 -17.82 23.91
N MET A 394 -11.00 -19.12 23.73
CA MET A 394 -10.08 -20.16 24.18
C MET A 394 -8.70 -20.00 23.53
N GLN A 395 -7.66 -20.33 24.30
CA GLN A 395 -6.26 -20.29 23.86
C GLN A 395 -5.91 -21.51 23.02
N ILE A 396 -4.92 -21.38 22.14
CA ILE A 396 -4.45 -22.49 21.31
C ILE A 396 -3.31 -23.25 22.00
N TYR A 397 -2.41 -22.52 22.67
CA TYR A 397 -1.17 -23.08 23.21
C TYR A 397 -1.10 -23.10 24.75
N GLY A 398 -2.06 -22.47 25.44
CA GLY A 398 -2.14 -22.45 26.89
C GLY A 398 -1.02 -21.64 27.54
N SER A 399 -0.74 -20.44 27.04
CA SER A 399 0.35 -19.59 27.55
C SER A 399 -0.08 -18.49 28.51
N GLN A 400 -1.37 -18.14 28.57
CA GLN A 400 -1.88 -17.11 29.48
C GLN A 400 -2.54 -17.75 30.71
N LEU A 401 -2.27 -17.16 31.87
CA LEU A 401 -2.85 -17.50 33.15
C LEU A 401 -3.70 -16.34 33.68
N VAL A 402 -4.73 -16.67 34.44
CA VAL A 402 -5.59 -15.72 35.14
C VAL A 402 -5.71 -16.12 36.61
N PRO A 403 -5.94 -15.17 37.53
CA PRO A 403 -6.22 -15.52 38.91
C PRO A 403 -7.60 -16.19 39.01
N ASP A 404 -7.67 -17.33 39.68
CA ASP A 404 -8.93 -17.98 40.03
C ASP A 404 -9.77 -17.07 40.94
N LYS A 405 -11.04 -16.89 40.60
CA LYS A 405 -11.92 -15.92 41.28
C LYS A 405 -12.20 -16.28 42.75
N LYS A 406 -12.02 -17.54 43.16
CA LYS A 406 -12.32 -18.02 44.51
C LYS A 406 -11.08 -18.07 45.39
N THR A 407 -9.98 -18.54 44.83
CA THR A 407 -8.74 -18.85 45.56
C THR A 407 -7.63 -17.83 45.33
N GLY A 408 -7.73 -17.00 44.29
CA GLY A 408 -6.68 -16.06 43.87
C GLY A 408 -5.43 -16.74 43.29
N SER A 409 -5.40 -18.07 43.22
CA SER A 409 -4.29 -18.84 42.66
C SER A 409 -4.27 -18.75 41.13
N TRP A 410 -3.09 -18.82 40.52
CA TRP A 410 -2.98 -18.81 39.06
C TRP A 410 -3.56 -20.10 38.46
N VAL A 411 -4.40 -19.95 37.45
CA VAL A 411 -4.93 -21.05 36.62
C VAL A 411 -4.80 -20.69 35.15
N PHE A 412 -4.69 -21.70 34.27
CA PHE A 412 -4.70 -21.46 32.83
C PHE A 412 -6.05 -20.87 32.40
N TYR A 413 -6.02 -19.87 31.51
CA TYR A 413 -7.23 -19.48 30.80
C TYR A 413 -7.68 -20.62 29.87
N PRO A 414 -8.99 -20.84 29.62
CA PRO A 414 -9.49 -21.98 28.85
C PRO A 414 -8.71 -22.26 27.57
N ILE A 415 -8.38 -23.54 27.34
CA ILE A 415 -7.55 -24.01 26.23
C ILE A 415 -8.44 -24.79 25.27
N GLU A 416 -8.39 -24.44 24.00
CA GLU A 416 -9.03 -25.21 22.93
C GLU A 416 -8.30 -26.54 22.79
N ASP A 417 -9.07 -27.64 22.74
CA ASP A 417 -8.52 -29.00 22.55
C ASP A 417 -7.33 -29.29 23.49
N GLU A 418 -7.58 -29.11 24.79
CA GLU A 418 -6.57 -29.18 25.85
C GLU A 418 -5.79 -30.50 25.85
N ILE A 419 -6.44 -31.63 25.50
CA ILE A 419 -5.83 -32.96 25.40
C ILE A 419 -4.63 -32.96 24.43
N ASN A 420 -4.71 -32.23 23.32
CA ASN A 420 -3.67 -32.22 22.29
C ASN A 420 -2.78 -30.96 22.34
N VAL A 421 -2.85 -30.15 23.41
CA VAL A 421 -2.11 -28.89 23.50
C VAL A 421 -0.60 -29.07 23.36
N ASN A 422 -0.05 -30.16 23.90
CA ASN A 422 1.39 -30.44 23.82
C ASN A 422 1.87 -30.72 22.39
N VAL A 423 1.02 -31.26 21.51
CA VAL A 423 1.34 -31.41 20.08
C VAL A 423 1.53 -30.04 19.43
N ARG A 424 0.61 -29.11 19.68
CA ARG A 424 0.70 -27.73 19.18
C ARG A 424 1.90 -27.00 19.76
N ARG A 425 2.16 -27.14 21.06
CA ARG A 425 3.31 -26.52 21.75
C ARG A 425 4.64 -27.00 21.18
N ALA A 426 4.80 -28.30 20.94
CA ALA A 426 6.01 -28.86 20.34
C ALA A 426 6.29 -28.28 18.94
N ASN A 427 5.26 -28.13 18.10
CA ASN A 427 5.39 -27.60 16.73
C ASN A 427 5.91 -26.15 16.68
N VAL A 428 5.70 -25.37 17.73
CA VAL A 428 6.17 -23.98 17.84
C VAL A 428 7.39 -23.84 18.77
N GLY A 429 7.92 -24.94 19.30
CA GLY A 429 9.09 -24.95 20.18
C GLY A 429 8.80 -24.51 21.63
N LEU A 430 7.56 -24.66 22.10
CA LEU A 430 7.19 -24.49 23.51
C LEU A 430 7.37 -25.80 24.28
N GLN A 431 7.85 -25.70 25.52
CA GLN A 431 7.93 -26.84 26.45
C GLN A 431 6.52 -27.43 26.74
N PRO A 432 6.39 -28.70 27.16
CA PRO A 432 5.12 -29.25 27.62
C PRO A 432 4.41 -28.36 28.65
N ILE A 433 3.08 -28.30 28.60
CA ILE A 433 2.30 -27.40 29.44
C ILE A 433 2.45 -27.70 30.94
N GLU A 434 2.66 -28.96 31.30
CA GLU A 434 2.92 -29.42 32.67
C GLU A 434 4.25 -28.88 33.20
N GLU A 435 5.29 -28.84 32.36
CA GLU A 435 6.58 -28.24 32.73
C GLU A 435 6.47 -26.73 32.85
N TYR A 436 5.72 -26.10 31.95
CA TYR A 436 5.44 -24.67 32.03
C TYR A 436 4.68 -24.31 33.32
N ALA A 437 3.66 -25.10 33.69
CA ALA A 437 2.86 -24.91 34.90
C ALA A 437 3.68 -24.88 36.19
N LYS A 438 4.74 -25.69 36.28
CA LYS A 438 5.66 -25.73 37.45
C LYS A 438 6.32 -24.37 37.73
N HIS A 439 6.56 -23.55 36.70
CA HIS A 439 7.13 -22.21 36.86
C HIS A 439 6.20 -21.27 37.64
N PHE A 440 4.91 -21.59 37.70
CA PHE A 440 3.88 -20.84 38.42
C PHE A 440 3.36 -21.56 39.66
N GLY A 441 3.99 -22.68 40.05
CA GLY A 441 3.58 -23.48 41.22
C GLY A 441 2.25 -24.24 41.01
N ILE A 442 1.86 -24.51 39.77
CA ILE A 442 0.61 -25.18 39.44
C ILE A 442 0.89 -26.68 39.21
N ASP A 443 0.22 -27.55 39.97
CA ASP A 443 0.18 -29.00 39.70
C ASP A 443 -0.85 -29.26 38.60
N TYR A 444 -0.41 -29.12 37.34
CA TYR A 444 -1.25 -29.27 36.16
C TYR A 444 -1.10 -30.67 35.56
N LYS A 445 -2.24 -31.29 35.23
CA LYS A 445 -2.32 -32.58 34.52
C LYS A 445 -3.25 -32.44 33.32
N LEU A 446 -2.84 -32.97 32.18
CA LEU A 446 -3.71 -33.03 31.01
C LEU A 446 -5.01 -33.79 31.31
N PRO A 447 -6.13 -33.40 30.69
CA PRO A 447 -7.38 -34.14 30.79
C PRO A 447 -7.22 -35.58 30.29
N ASP A 448 -7.90 -36.53 30.96
CA ASP A 448 -7.90 -37.93 30.54
C ASP A 448 -8.70 -38.07 29.24
N PRO A 449 -8.09 -38.54 28.13
CA PRO A 449 -8.76 -38.69 26.85
C PRO A 449 -9.91 -39.71 26.88
N ASN A 450 -10.02 -40.55 27.92
CA ASN A 450 -11.07 -41.55 28.05
C ASN A 450 -12.24 -41.11 28.96
N LYS A 451 -12.25 -39.85 29.44
CA LYS A 451 -13.27 -39.33 30.37
C LYS A 451 -14.32 -38.41 29.74
N TYR A 452 -14.29 -38.22 28.42
CA TYR A 452 -15.19 -37.31 27.70
C TYR A 452 -15.91 -38.00 26.54
#